data_AF-A0A2E6H8D8-F1
#
_entry.id   AF-A0A2E6H8D8-F1
#
_cell.length_a   1.000
_cell.length_b   1.000
_cell.length_c   1.000
_cell.angle_alpha   90.00
_cell.angle_beta   90.00
_cell.angle_gamma   90.00
#
_symmetry.space_group_name_H-M   'P 1'
#
loop_
_entity.id
_entity.type
_entity.pdbx_description
1 polymer ?
#
loop_
_entity_poly.entity_id
_entity_poly.type
_entity_poly.pdbx_seq_one_letter_code
_entity_poly.pdbx_strand_id
1 'polypeptide(L)'
;MTSDEDVLGLARLGADIEAELETPLFKYVLGRMVERVDELKEKLVDLCPDQQASEIRRTQAEIKRFDCMQEDIEQIINDGRQAYREIVEAEQVEDL
;
A
#
# COMPACT_ATOMS: atom_id res chain seq x y z
N MET A 1 17.46 10.61 19.22
CA MET A 1 18.20 11.10 18.05
C MET A 1 18.23 9.96 17.07
N THR A 2 17.27 9.93 16.14
CA THR A 2 17.43 9.19 14.88
C THR A 2 18.62 9.81 14.16
N SER A 3 19.54 8.98 13.69
CA SER A 3 20.72 9.48 12.99
C SER A 3 20.32 9.95 11.59
N ASP A 4 21.00 10.96 11.04
CA ASP A 4 20.71 11.45 9.68
C ASP A 4 20.79 10.33 8.62
N GLU A 5 21.56 9.28 8.91
CA GLU A 5 21.67 8.05 8.14
C GLU A 5 20.35 7.24 8.08
N ASP A 6 19.58 7.20 9.17
CA ASP A 6 18.28 6.52 9.24
C ASP A 6 17.22 7.24 8.40
N VAL A 7 17.25 8.59 8.40
CA VAL A 7 16.33 9.44 7.63
C VAL A 7 16.61 9.32 6.13
N LEU A 8 17.88 9.37 5.73
CA LEU A 8 18.33 9.12 4.35
C LEU A 8 17.94 7.71 3.86
N GLY A 9 18.07 6.70 4.73
CA GLY A 9 17.65 5.33 4.44
C GLY A 9 16.14 5.23 4.16
N LEU A 10 15.31 5.88 4.97
CA LEU A 10 13.86 5.90 4.81
C LEU A 10 13.41 6.67 3.56
N ALA A 11 14.03 7.82 3.26
CA ALA A 11 13.70 8.58 2.06
C ALA A 11 14.06 7.81 0.77
N ARG A 12 15.20 7.12 0.76
CA ARG A 12 15.62 6.29 -0.37
C ARG A 12 14.71 5.07 -0.55
N LEU A 13 14.36 4.40 0.55
CA LEU A 13 13.38 3.31 0.53
C LEU A 13 12.02 3.78 -0.01
N GLY A 14 11.57 4.96 0.41
CA GLY A 14 10.36 5.60 -0.10
C GLY A 14 10.38 5.84 -1.61
N ALA A 15 11.48 6.40 -2.12
CA ALA A 15 11.65 6.68 -3.54
C ALA A 15 11.76 5.41 -4.39
N ASP A 16 12.50 4.41 -3.90
CA ASP A 16 12.64 3.11 -4.57
C ASP A 16 11.28 2.39 -4.64
N ILE A 17 10.48 2.47 -3.58
CA ILE A 17 9.11 1.93 -3.55
C ILE A 17 8.21 2.71 -4.50
N GLU A 18 8.21 4.04 -4.48
CA GLU A 18 7.41 4.85 -5.42
C GLU A 18 7.74 4.54 -6.89
N ALA A 19 9.02 4.35 -7.20
CA ALA A 19 9.45 3.92 -8.53
C ALA A 19 8.95 2.51 -8.87
N GLU A 20 8.98 1.57 -7.93
CA GLU A 20 8.50 0.20 -8.13
C GLU A 20 6.97 0.16 -8.35
N LEU A 21 6.21 1.00 -7.64
CA LEU A 21 4.76 1.15 -7.82
C LEU A 21 4.38 1.63 -9.23
N GLU A 22 5.24 2.43 -9.84
CA GLU A 22 5.03 2.96 -11.18
C GLU A 22 5.36 1.93 -12.28
N THR A 23 5.99 0.80 -11.93
CA THR A 23 6.36 -0.23 -12.90
C THR A 23 5.13 -0.86 -13.56
N PRO A 24 5.25 -1.29 -14.84
CA PRO A 24 4.17 -2.01 -15.52
C PRO A 24 3.76 -3.30 -14.81
N LEU A 25 4.71 -4.00 -14.18
CA LEU A 25 4.45 -5.24 -13.46
C LEU A 25 3.63 -4.98 -12.19
N PHE A 26 4.00 -3.98 -11.41
CA PHE A 26 3.26 -3.62 -10.21
C PHE A 26 1.83 -3.17 -10.53
N LYS A 27 1.67 -2.27 -11.51
CA LYS A 27 0.35 -1.83 -12.00
C LYS A 27 -0.51 -3.00 -12.49
N TYR A 28 0.10 -3.95 -13.21
CA TYR A 28 -0.59 -5.17 -13.64
C TYR A 28 -1.05 -6.01 -12.44
N VAL A 29 -0.17 -6.27 -11.46
CA VAL A 29 -0.52 -7.03 -10.25
C VAL A 29 -1.62 -6.34 -9.46
N LEU A 30 -1.52 -5.02 -9.24
CA LEU A 30 -2.52 -4.23 -8.55
C LEU A 30 -3.87 -4.28 -9.27
N GLY A 31 -3.88 -4.11 -10.60
CA GLY A 31 -5.09 -4.23 -11.41
C GLY A 31 -5.75 -5.60 -11.27
N ARG A 32 -4.98 -6.69 -11.34
CA ARG A 32 -5.48 -8.06 -11.13
C ARG A 32 -6.06 -8.28 -9.74
N MET A 33 -5.51 -7.63 -8.72
CA MET A 33 -6.02 -7.69 -7.35
C MET A 33 -7.33 -6.93 -7.20
N VAL A 34 -7.45 -5.74 -7.80
CA VAL A 34 -8.70 -4.97 -7.83
C VAL A 34 -9.81 -5.78 -8.49
N GLU A 35 -9.54 -6.33 -9.69
CA GLU A 35 -10.46 -7.25 -10.39
C GLU A 35 -10.90 -8.40 -9.48
N ARG A 36 -9.94 -8.99 -8.74
CA ARG A 36 -10.22 -10.11 -7.84
C ARG A 36 -11.11 -9.72 -6.66
N VAL A 37 -10.90 -8.53 -6.08
CA VAL A 37 -11.74 -8.00 -4.99
C VAL A 37 -13.15 -7.74 -5.48
N ASP A 38 -13.32 -7.19 -6.68
CA ASP A 38 -14.63 -6.93 -7.26
C ASP A 38 -15.38 -8.26 -7.55
N GLU A 39 -14.71 -9.27 -8.11
CA GLU A 39 -15.27 -10.62 -8.23
C GLU A 39 -15.71 -11.21 -6.89
N LEU A 40 -14.93 -10.99 -5.82
CA LEU A 40 -15.25 -11.48 -4.48
C LEU A 40 -16.46 -10.74 -3.90
N LYS A 41 -16.59 -9.44 -4.14
CA LYS A 41 -17.75 -8.63 -3.74
C LYS A 41 -19.01 -9.06 -4.48
N GLU A 42 -18.93 -9.30 -5.79
CA GLU A 42 -20.05 -9.85 -6.57
C GLU A 42 -20.49 -11.22 -6.06
N LYS A 43 -19.53 -12.13 -5.83
CA LYS A 43 -19.81 -13.44 -5.21
C LYS A 43 -20.47 -13.30 -3.85
N LEU A 44 -20.10 -12.29 -3.05
CA LEU A 44 -20.71 -12.05 -1.76
C LEU A 44 -22.17 -11.59 -1.87
N VAL A 45 -22.51 -10.81 -2.91
CA VAL A 45 -23.88 -10.38 -3.22
C VAL A 45 -24.74 -11.56 -3.65
N ASP A 46 -24.19 -12.51 -4.42
CA ASP A 46 -24.90 -13.69 -4.90
C ASP A 46 -25.09 -14.79 -3.83
N LEU A 47 -24.34 -14.73 -2.73
CA LEU A 47 -24.45 -15.69 -1.64
C LEU A 47 -25.66 -15.37 -0.74
N CYS A 48 -26.67 -16.25 -0.74
CA CYS A 48 -27.77 -16.20 0.22
C CYS A 48 -27.25 -16.29 1.68
N PRO A 49 -27.73 -15.46 2.62
CA PRO A 49 -27.28 -15.44 4.02
C PRO A 49 -27.41 -16.79 4.73
N ASP A 50 -28.36 -17.60 4.28
CA ASP A 50 -28.76 -18.85 4.93
C ASP A 50 -27.98 -20.06 4.41
N GLN A 51 -27.26 -19.94 3.28
CA GLN A 51 -26.69 -21.10 2.61
C GLN A 51 -25.23 -21.35 2.94
N GLN A 52 -24.35 -20.35 3.10
CA GLN A 52 -22.90 -20.63 3.31
C GLN A 52 -22.17 -19.59 4.17
N ALA A 53 -22.54 -19.47 5.45
CA ALA A 53 -21.91 -18.54 6.40
C ALA A 53 -20.37 -18.67 6.50
N SER A 54 -19.81 -19.86 6.27
CA SER A 54 -18.36 -20.08 6.20
C SER A 54 -17.71 -19.51 4.94
N GLU A 55 -18.37 -19.59 3.80
CA GLU A 55 -17.87 -19.04 2.54
C GLU A 55 -17.97 -17.52 2.51
N ILE A 56 -19.06 -16.97 3.06
CA ILE A 56 -19.22 -15.53 3.30
C ILE A 56 -18.07 -15.01 4.18
N ARG A 57 -17.81 -15.65 5.33
CA ARG A 57 -16.70 -15.26 6.22
C ARG A 57 -15.33 -15.35 5.55
N ARG A 58 -15.10 -16.39 4.74
CA ARG A 58 -13.83 -16.57 4.01
C ARG A 58 -13.64 -15.48 2.96
N THR A 59 -14.68 -15.19 2.18
CA THR A 59 -14.70 -14.15 1.16
C THR A 59 -14.45 -12.76 1.77
N GLN A 60 -15.12 -12.45 2.88
CA GLN A 60 -14.91 -11.20 3.63
C GLN A 60 -13.48 -11.09 4.20
N ALA A 61 -12.92 -12.20 4.71
CA ALA A 61 -11.55 -12.21 5.20
C ALA A 61 -10.52 -12.00 4.09
N GLU A 62 -10.79 -12.51 2.88
CA GLU A 62 -9.94 -12.31 1.71
C GLU A 62 -9.98 -10.85 1.24
N ILE A 63 -11.17 -10.24 1.16
CA ILE A 63 -11.34 -8.81 0.88
C ILE A 63 -10.57 -7.96 1.89
N LYS A 64 -10.76 -8.20 3.20
CA LYS A 64 -10.11 -7.43 4.25
C LYS A 64 -8.57 -7.52 4.19
N ARG A 65 -8.01 -8.65 3.77
CA ARG A 65 -6.56 -8.79 3.60
C ARG A 65 -6.05 -7.91 2.46
N PHE A 66 -6.80 -7.81 1.37
CA PHE A 66 -6.46 -6.93 0.26
C PHE A 66 -6.52 -5.46 0.67
N ASP A 67 -7.55 -5.06 1.40
CA ASP A 67 -7.69 -3.68 1.92
C ASP A 67 -6.51 -3.31 2.83
N CYS A 68 -6.14 -4.17 3.80
CA CYS A 68 -4.99 -3.91 4.67
C CYS A 68 -3.66 -3.81 3.90
N MET A 69 -3.47 -4.64 2.88
CA MET A 69 -2.24 -4.57 2.08
C MET A 69 -2.15 -3.29 1.26
N GLN A 70 -3.30 -2.76 0.80
CA GLN A 70 -3.34 -1.45 0.14
C GLN A 70 -2.99 -0.33 1.13
N GLU A 71 -3.55 -0.34 2.34
CA GLU A 71 -3.24 0.63 3.40
C GLU A 71 -1.73 0.62 3.76
N ASP A 72 -1.13 -0.56 3.88
CA ASP A 72 0.31 -0.71 4.16
C ASP A 72 1.17 -0.08 3.04
N ILE A 73 0.81 -0.31 1.77
CA ILE A 73 1.51 0.28 0.63
C ILE A 73 1.39 1.81 0.65
N GLU A 74 0.19 2.34 0.86
CA GLU A 74 -0.06 3.79 0.93
C GLU A 74 0.72 4.45 2.08
N GLN A 75 0.79 3.81 3.24
CA GLN A 75 1.54 4.31 4.39
C GLN A 75 3.04 4.41 4.09
N ILE A 76 3.63 3.37 3.50
CA ILE A 76 5.06 3.35 3.17
C ILE A 76 5.43 4.47 2.18
N ILE A 77 4.57 4.74 1.19
CA ILE A 77 4.77 5.87 0.25
C ILE A 77 4.76 7.20 1.00
N ASN A 78 3.78 7.39 1.90
CA ASN A 78 3.61 8.64 2.62
C ASN A 78 4.79 8.92 3.56
N ASP A 79 5.26 7.90 4.27
CA ASP A 79 6.45 7.98 5.13
C ASP A 79 7.70 8.31 4.30
N GLY A 80 7.85 7.66 3.14
CA GLY A 80 8.90 7.96 2.17
C GLY A 80 8.91 9.42 1.69
N ARG A 81 7.74 9.94 1.29
CA ARG A 81 7.57 11.34 0.87
C ARG A 81 7.85 12.32 2.00
N GLN A 82 7.45 11.98 3.23
CA GLN A 82 7.75 12.81 4.39
C GLN A 82 9.26 12.85 4.67
N ALA A 83 9.93 11.70 4.71
CA ALA A 83 11.37 11.63 4.91
C ALA A 83 12.13 12.42 3.83
N TYR A 84 11.69 12.36 2.57
CA TYR A 84 12.27 13.18 1.49
C TYR A 84 12.11 14.69 1.75
N ARG A 85 10.93 15.14 2.18
CA ARG A 85 10.71 16.55 2.53
C ARG A 85 11.63 17.01 3.67
N GLU A 86 11.76 16.20 4.71
CA GLU A 86 12.61 16.50 5.86
C GLU A 86 14.09 16.65 5.45
N ILE A 87 14.58 15.84 4.51
CA ILE A 87 15.95 15.97 3.96
C ILE A 87 16.09 17.26 3.16
N VAL A 88 15.17 17.54 2.24
CA VAL A 88 15.24 18.76 1.40
C VAL A 88 15.18 20.03 2.25
N GLU A 89 14.36 20.04 3.30
CA GLU A 89 14.28 21.15 4.26
C GLU A 89 15.57 21.29 5.08
N ALA A 90 16.21 20.19 5.48
CA ALA A 90 17.49 20.21 6.19
C ALA A 90 18.65 20.71 5.31
N GLU A 91 18.73 20.25 4.06
CA GLU A 91 19.74 20.71 3.09
C GLU A 91 19.61 22.21 2.77
N GLN A 92 18.38 22.75 2.72
CA GLN A 92 18.16 24.19 2.53
C GLN A 92 18.58 25.07 3.72
N VAL A 93 18.69 24.49 4.92
CA VAL A 93 19.11 25.20 6.15
C VAL A 93 20.64 25.24 6.28
N GLU A 94 21.38 24.29 5.71
CA GLU A 94 22.85 24.29 5.73
C GLU A 94 23.50 25.25 4.72
N ASP A 95 22.77 25.65 3.67
CA ASP A 95 23.24 26.59 2.64
C ASP A 95 23.08 28.09 3.00
N LEU A 96 22.71 28.43 4.26
CA LEU A 96 22.53 29.80 4.79
C LEU A 96 23.54 30.15 5.90
#